data_AF-A0A2A5EEF2-F1
#
_entry.id   AF-A0A2A5EEF2-F1
#
_cell.length_a   1.000
_cell.length_b   1.000
_cell.length_c   1.000
_cell.angle_alpha   90.00
_cell.angle_beta   90.00
_cell.angle_gamma   90.00
#
_symmetry.space_group_name_H-M   'P 1'
#
loop_
_entity.id
_entity.type
_entity.pdbx_description
1 polymer ?
#
loop_
_entity_poly.entity_id
_entity_poly.type
_entity_poly.pdbx_seq_one_letter_code
_entity_poly.pdbx_strand_id
1 'polypeptide(L)'
;MPELKIHTYLLTASIFIGVAYLRKFSKQEYIIFGFVCYVLFVDLFAVFAIAGPNTWYYNITGLVQQVSILFFYAFIAPIRYKKTIFVIAITTLILGLLNYTSGQGTDEFNSITITFFGLIIGLISYQLLRNIVLSRDVRRAASVGFLVANLFYFVLTTTILTSVPLLVKLDMPRATELFQINHFAFSLWIVFITTGFIWTKR
;
A
#
# COMPACT_ATOMS: atom_id res chain seq x y z
N MET A 1 2.52 17.48 -10.84
CA MET A 1 2.94 16.96 -9.52
C MET A 1 2.49 17.79 -8.30
N PRO A 2 1.48 18.69 -8.33
CA PRO A 2 0.90 19.21 -7.08
C PRO A 2 0.38 18.12 -6.12
N GLU A 3 -0.19 17.05 -6.68
CA GLU A 3 -0.81 15.94 -5.95
C GLU A 3 0.23 15.16 -5.12
N LEU A 4 1.39 14.88 -5.73
CA LEU A 4 2.50 14.18 -5.07
C LEU A 4 3.08 15.01 -3.91
N LYS A 5 3.06 16.35 -4.01
CA LYS A 5 3.46 17.23 -2.91
C LYS A 5 2.48 17.13 -1.73
N ILE A 6 1.17 17.11 -2.01
CA ILE A 6 0.14 16.93 -0.97
C ILE A 6 0.34 15.59 -0.25
N HIS A 7 0.56 14.51 -1.01
CA HIS A 7 0.86 13.18 -0.47
C HIS A 7 2.09 13.20 0.45
N THR A 8 3.17 13.82 -0.01
CA THR A 8 4.42 13.99 0.76
C THR A 8 4.17 14.73 2.08
N TYR A 9 3.39 15.81 2.05
CA TYR A 9 3.06 16.57 3.27
C TYR A 9 2.20 15.76 4.24
N LEU A 10 1.20 15.03 3.75
CA LEU A 10 0.35 14.17 4.56
C LEU A 10 1.14 13.01 5.19
N LEU A 11 2.03 12.36 4.44
CA LEU A 11 2.92 11.31 4.95
C LEU A 11 3.85 11.85 6.03
N THR A 12 4.43 13.03 5.80
CA THR A 12 5.30 13.71 6.76
C THR A 12 4.53 14.00 8.06
N ALA A 13 3.31 14.53 7.96
CA ALA A 13 2.44 14.75 9.12
C ALA A 13 2.11 13.44 9.86
N SER A 14 1.79 12.37 9.12
CA SER A 14 1.53 11.04 9.69
C SER A 14 2.72 10.50 10.48
N ILE A 15 3.94 10.68 9.97
CA ILE A 15 5.19 10.30 10.65
C ILE A 15 5.38 11.09 11.94
N PHE A 16 5.22 12.42 11.91
CA PHE A 16 5.33 13.25 13.11
C PHE A 16 4.30 12.86 14.17
N ILE A 17 3.06 12.59 13.76
CA ILE A 17 2.02 12.08 14.65
C ILE A 17 2.42 10.72 15.23
N GLY A 18 2.91 9.80 14.38
CA GLY A 18 3.40 8.49 14.81
C GLY A 18 4.47 8.61 15.90
N VAL A 19 5.49 9.44 15.69
CA VAL A 19 6.54 9.71 16.68
C VAL A 19 5.99 10.33 17.96
N ALA A 20 5.08 11.30 17.85
CA ALA A 20 4.54 12.01 19.01
C ALA A 20 3.58 11.16 19.86
N TYR A 21 2.87 10.20 19.26
CA TYR A 21 1.86 9.39 19.94
C TYR A 21 2.37 8.03 20.42
N LEU A 22 3.43 7.49 19.83
CA LEU A 22 3.98 6.19 20.20
C LEU A 22 5.16 6.34 21.18
N ARG A 23 4.86 6.35 22.48
CA ARG A 23 5.87 6.45 23.56
C ARG A 23 6.87 5.28 23.57
N LYS A 24 6.44 4.08 23.17
CA LYS A 24 7.27 2.89 23.03
C LYS A 24 6.66 1.99 21.97
N PHE A 25 7.25 1.98 20.77
CA PHE A 25 6.79 1.15 19.68
C PHE A 25 6.93 -0.34 20.03
N SER A 26 5.83 -1.08 19.94
CA SER A 26 5.85 -2.52 19.75
C SER A 26 6.54 -2.86 18.42
N LYS A 27 7.00 -4.10 18.28
CA LYS A 27 7.64 -4.58 17.05
C LYS A 27 6.75 -4.37 15.81
N GLN A 28 5.43 -4.50 15.95
CA GLN A 28 4.49 -4.29 14.84
C GLN A 28 4.42 -2.83 14.42
N GLU A 29 4.32 -1.92 15.39
CA GLU A 29 4.27 -0.48 15.13
C GLU A 29 5.55 0.02 14.48
N TYR A 30 6.73 -0.49 14.88
CA TYR A 30 8.00 -0.16 14.22
C TYR A 30 8.00 -0.57 12.75
N ILE A 31 7.45 -1.74 12.42
CA ILE A 31 7.39 -2.20 11.02
C ILE A 31 6.44 -1.31 10.22
N ILE A 32 5.26 -0.98 10.76
CA ILE A 32 4.29 -0.09 10.09
C ILE A 32 4.90 1.30 9.90
N PHE A 33 5.55 1.84 10.93
CA PHE A 33 6.22 3.13 10.85
C PHE A 33 7.35 3.14 9.83
N GLY A 34 8.20 2.11 9.83
CA GLY A 34 9.25 1.93 8.81
C GLY A 34 8.68 1.85 7.40
N PHE A 35 7.51 1.22 7.24
CA PHE A 35 6.80 1.19 5.96
C PHE A 35 6.31 2.59 5.53
N VAL A 36 5.72 3.37 6.43
CA VAL A 36 5.31 4.76 6.12
C VAL A 36 6.51 5.62 5.75
N CYS A 37 7.63 5.48 6.47
CA CYS A 37 8.88 6.16 6.14
C CYS A 37 9.43 5.75 4.76
N TYR A 38 9.34 4.46 4.42
CA TYR A 38 9.70 3.96 3.09
C TYR A 38 8.84 4.60 2.00
N VAL A 39 7.52 4.67 2.18
CA VAL A 39 6.61 5.31 1.23
C VAL A 39 6.91 6.80 1.08
N LEU A 40 7.19 7.51 2.18
CA LEU A 40 7.64 8.91 2.11
C LEU A 40 8.95 9.05 1.32
N PHE A 41 9.92 8.16 1.56
CA PHE A 41 11.18 8.18 0.83
C PHE A 41 10.96 7.97 -0.68
N VAL A 42 10.06 7.07 -1.06
CA VAL A 42 9.67 6.84 -2.47
C VAL A 42 9.06 8.10 -3.07
N ASP A 43 8.12 8.76 -2.37
CA ASP A 43 7.49 10.00 -2.84
C ASP A 43 8.51 11.13 -3.00
N LEU A 44 9.38 11.33 -2.01
CA LEU A 44 10.44 12.34 -2.06
C LEU A 44 11.40 12.08 -3.23
N PHE A 45 11.82 10.82 -3.42
CA PHE A 45 12.70 10.47 -4.53
C PHE A 45 12.02 10.73 -5.89
N ALA A 46 10.73 10.40 -6.01
CA ALA A 46 9.96 10.69 -7.22
C ALA A 46 9.80 12.21 -7.47
N VAL A 47 9.67 13.04 -6.44
CA VAL A 47 9.58 14.50 -6.56
C VAL A 47 10.93 15.13 -6.96
N PHE A 48 12.03 14.68 -6.36
CA PHE A 48 13.31 15.39 -6.42
C PHE A 48 14.36 14.78 -7.36
N ALA A 49 14.32 13.47 -7.59
CA ALA A 49 15.36 12.75 -8.34
C ALA A 49 14.89 12.24 -9.72
N ILE A 50 13.58 12.17 -9.94
CA ILE A 50 13.00 11.59 -11.15
C ILE A 50 12.45 12.70 -12.06
N ALA A 51 13.11 12.95 -13.19
CA ALA A 51 12.61 13.85 -14.21
C ALA A 51 11.62 13.13 -15.14
N GLY A 52 10.31 13.35 -14.92
CA GLY A 52 9.24 12.85 -15.80
C GLY A 52 8.72 11.44 -15.47
N PRO A 53 7.82 10.89 -16.31
CA PRO A 53 7.21 9.57 -16.09
C PRO A 53 8.28 8.47 -16.12
N ASN A 54 8.42 7.73 -15.01
CA ASN A 54 9.39 6.65 -14.89
C ASN A 54 8.69 5.35 -14.47
N THR A 55 8.10 4.68 -15.45
CA THR A 55 7.29 3.48 -15.24
C THR A 55 8.07 2.36 -14.55
N TRP A 56 9.33 2.15 -14.91
CA TRP A 56 10.23 1.18 -14.27
C TRP A 56 10.33 1.40 -12.74
N TYR A 57 10.40 2.65 -12.30
CA TYR A 57 10.52 3.00 -10.89
C TYR A 57 9.27 2.62 -10.11
N TYR A 58 8.09 2.92 -10.66
CA TYR A 58 6.80 2.54 -10.07
C TYR A 58 6.56 1.03 -10.09
N ASN A 59 7.06 0.31 -11.10
CA ASN A 59 7.00 -1.15 -11.15
C ASN A 59 7.82 -1.77 -10.01
N ILE A 60 9.05 -1.29 -9.78
CA ILE A 60 9.91 -1.79 -8.70
C ILE A 60 9.34 -1.44 -7.33
N THR A 61 9.03 -0.16 -7.10
CA THR A 61 8.54 0.32 -5.80
C THR A 61 7.18 -0.28 -5.45
N GLY A 62 6.27 -0.40 -6.42
CA GLY A 62 4.98 -1.07 -6.23
C GLY A 62 5.13 -2.56 -5.86
N LEU A 63 6.05 -3.27 -6.51
CA LEU A 63 6.33 -4.67 -6.19
C LEU A 63 6.93 -4.81 -4.77
N VAL A 64 7.93 -4.00 -4.44
CA VAL A 64 8.53 -3.97 -3.10
C VAL A 64 7.46 -3.68 -2.05
N GLN A 65 6.60 -2.68 -2.30
CA GLN A 65 5.51 -2.31 -1.40
C GLN A 65 4.57 -3.49 -1.12
N GLN A 66 4.10 -4.19 -2.14
CA GLN A 66 3.19 -5.32 -1.98
C GLN A 66 3.83 -6.49 -1.23
N VAL A 67 5.08 -6.82 -1.59
CA VAL A 67 5.84 -7.89 -0.93
C VAL A 67 6.10 -7.56 0.54
N SER A 68 6.47 -6.31 0.86
CA SER A 68 6.65 -5.85 2.24
C SER A 68 5.35 -5.95 3.07
N ILE A 69 4.20 -5.60 2.49
CA ILE A 69 2.89 -5.76 3.15
C ILE A 69 2.60 -7.23 3.44
N LEU A 70 2.80 -8.12 2.46
CA LEU A 70 2.56 -9.55 2.63
C LEU A 70 3.49 -10.16 3.70
N PHE A 71 4.76 -9.75 3.76
CA PHE A 71 5.66 -10.16 4.84
C PHE A 71 5.19 -9.67 6.21
N PHE A 72 4.73 -8.43 6.31
CA PHE A 72 4.11 -7.92 7.55
C PHE A 72 2.87 -8.75 7.93
N TYR A 73 2.03 -9.11 6.96
CA TYR A 73 0.84 -9.94 7.19
C TYR A 73 1.22 -11.33 7.71
N ALA A 74 2.27 -11.95 7.19
CA ALA A 74 2.78 -13.22 7.72
C ALA A 74 3.26 -13.10 9.17
N PHE A 75 3.73 -11.93 9.60
CA PHE A 75 4.14 -11.69 10.99
C PHE A 75 2.93 -11.65 11.95
N ILE A 76 1.85 -10.98 11.56
CA ILE A 76 0.67 -10.76 12.42
C ILE A 76 -0.42 -11.85 12.30
N ALA A 77 -0.39 -12.64 11.22
CA ALA A 77 -1.38 -13.67 10.96
C ALA A 77 -1.31 -14.86 11.96
N PRO A 78 -2.44 -15.54 12.21
CA PRO A 78 -2.46 -16.83 12.88
C PRO A 78 -1.54 -17.86 12.20
N ILE A 79 -0.92 -18.75 12.98
CA ILE A 79 0.08 -19.74 12.50
C ILE A 79 -0.41 -20.50 11.26
N ARG A 80 -1.68 -20.91 11.24
CA ARG A 80 -2.29 -21.64 10.12
C ARG A 80 -2.22 -20.92 8.76
N TYR A 81 -2.18 -19.58 8.74
CA TYR A 81 -2.18 -18.79 7.52
C TYR A 81 -0.80 -18.26 7.13
N LYS A 82 0.19 -18.29 8.04
CA LYS A 82 1.52 -17.71 7.80
C LYS A 82 2.20 -18.31 6.56
N LYS A 83 2.16 -19.64 6.42
CA LYS A 83 2.75 -20.35 5.28
C LYS A 83 2.11 -19.91 3.97
N THR A 84 0.78 -19.82 3.92
CA THR A 84 0.05 -19.39 2.72
C THR A 84 0.42 -17.96 2.33
N ILE A 85 0.43 -17.02 3.28
CA ILE A 85 0.80 -15.63 3.01
C ILE A 85 2.25 -15.53 2.51
N PHE A 86 3.17 -16.31 3.09
CA PHE A 86 4.56 -16.35 2.65
C PHE A 86 4.73 -16.88 1.22
N VAL A 87 4.00 -17.95 0.86
CA VAL A 87 3.96 -18.46 -0.51
C VAL A 87 3.41 -17.42 -1.48
N ILE A 88 2.35 -16.70 -1.10
CA ILE A 88 1.80 -15.60 -1.91
C ILE A 88 2.84 -14.50 -2.09
N ALA A 89 3.57 -14.11 -1.04
CA ALA A 89 4.63 -13.09 -1.11
C ALA A 89 5.73 -13.49 -2.11
N ILE A 90 6.22 -14.73 -2.02
CA ILE A 90 7.24 -15.25 -2.95
C ILE A 90 6.69 -15.31 -4.38
N THR A 91 5.46 -15.78 -4.54
CA THR A 91 4.81 -15.86 -5.87
C THR A 91 4.64 -14.47 -6.49
N THR A 92 4.25 -13.48 -5.67
CA THR A 92 4.16 -12.07 -6.08
C THR A 92 5.50 -11.57 -6.59
N LEU A 93 6.58 -11.83 -5.84
CA LEU A 93 7.93 -11.44 -6.22
C LEU A 93 8.38 -12.11 -7.52
N ILE A 94 8.23 -13.43 -7.64
CA ILE A 94 8.64 -14.19 -8.83
C ILE A 94 7.87 -13.71 -10.06
N LEU A 95 6.53 -13.65 -9.99
CA LEU A 95 5.71 -13.21 -11.12
C LEU A 95 5.95 -11.73 -11.45
N GLY A 96 6.18 -10.89 -10.44
CA GLY A 96 6.51 -9.48 -10.64
C GLY A 96 7.82 -9.29 -11.37
N LEU A 97 8.86 -10.03 -10.97
CA LEU A 97 10.16 -10.03 -11.65
C LEU A 97 10.05 -10.60 -13.05
N LEU A 98 9.34 -11.72 -13.25
CA LEU A 98 9.13 -12.31 -14.58
C LEU A 98 8.39 -11.34 -15.52
N ASN A 99 7.34 -10.67 -15.04
CA ASN A 99 6.62 -9.71 -15.87
C ASN A 99 7.48 -8.46 -16.15
N TYR A 100 8.34 -8.05 -15.21
CA TYR A 100 9.31 -6.98 -15.42
C TYR A 100 10.41 -7.36 -16.43
N THR A 101 10.92 -8.59 -16.42
CA THR A 101 12.03 -8.99 -17.32
C THR A 101 11.57 -9.52 -18.67
N SER A 102 10.37 -10.09 -18.76
CA SER A 102 9.94 -10.90 -19.91
C SER A 102 8.52 -10.60 -20.36
N GLY A 103 7.79 -9.74 -19.66
CA GLY A 103 6.44 -9.31 -20.02
C GLY A 103 6.39 -7.81 -20.30
N GLN A 104 5.67 -7.06 -19.47
CA GLN A 104 5.40 -5.62 -19.63
C GLN A 104 6.65 -4.72 -19.53
N GLY A 105 7.77 -5.23 -19.03
CA GLY A 105 9.06 -4.53 -19.14
C GLY A 105 9.17 -3.27 -18.27
N THR A 106 10.03 -2.36 -18.71
CA THR A 106 10.27 -1.04 -18.09
C THR A 106 9.31 0.04 -18.55
N ASP A 107 8.66 -0.17 -19.69
CA ASP A 107 7.97 0.89 -20.44
C ASP A 107 6.47 0.92 -20.10
N GLU A 108 5.90 -0.25 -19.78
CA GLU A 108 4.52 -0.38 -19.34
C GLU A 108 4.42 -0.66 -17.85
N PHE A 109 3.36 -0.13 -17.22
CA PHE A 109 3.10 -0.42 -15.82
C PHE A 109 2.76 -1.90 -15.68
N ASN A 110 3.34 -2.58 -14.69
CA ASN A 110 3.13 -4.00 -14.40
C ASN A 110 1.74 -4.21 -13.78
N SER A 111 0.72 -3.89 -14.55
CA SER A 111 -0.68 -3.92 -14.15
C SER A 111 -1.13 -5.34 -13.86
N ILE A 112 -0.65 -6.34 -14.61
CA ILE A 112 -1.08 -7.74 -14.43
C ILE A 112 -0.71 -8.24 -13.03
N THR A 113 0.56 -8.09 -12.63
CA THR A 113 1.00 -8.58 -11.32
C THR A 113 0.52 -7.66 -10.21
N ILE A 114 0.75 -6.34 -10.32
CA ILE A 114 0.47 -5.39 -9.23
C ILE A 114 -1.04 -5.34 -8.94
N THR A 115 -1.90 -5.35 -9.96
CA THR A 115 -3.34 -5.32 -9.74
C THR A 115 -3.84 -6.63 -9.10
N PHE A 116 -3.43 -7.78 -9.66
CA PHE A 116 -3.90 -9.08 -9.19
C PHE A 116 -3.51 -9.32 -7.72
N PHE A 117 -2.25 -9.07 -7.37
CA PHE A 117 -1.79 -9.22 -6.00
C PHE A 117 -2.24 -8.09 -5.08
N GLY A 118 -2.53 -6.90 -5.62
CA GLY A 118 -3.23 -5.84 -4.89
C GLY A 118 -4.59 -6.32 -4.37
N LEU A 119 -5.40 -6.94 -5.23
CA LEU A 119 -6.69 -7.51 -4.82
C LEU A 119 -6.52 -8.60 -3.74
N ILE A 120 -5.52 -9.48 -3.88
CA ILE A 120 -5.20 -10.51 -2.88
C ILE A 120 -4.82 -9.87 -1.54
N ILE A 121 -4.01 -8.81 -1.55
CA ILE A 121 -3.67 -8.04 -0.35
C ILE A 121 -4.94 -7.48 0.29
N GLY A 122 -5.86 -6.91 -0.49
CA GLY A 122 -7.16 -6.45 0.00
C GLY A 122 -7.93 -7.56 0.72
N LEU A 123 -8.05 -8.73 0.11
CA LEU A 123 -8.74 -9.89 0.69
C LEU A 123 -8.08 -10.39 1.99
N ILE A 124 -6.75 -10.50 2.02
CA ILE A 124 -6.01 -10.88 3.23
C ILE A 124 -6.18 -9.83 4.32
N SER A 125 -6.17 -8.54 3.95
CA SER A 125 -6.39 -7.42 4.88
C SER A 125 -7.74 -7.57 5.59
N TYR A 126 -8.80 -7.81 4.83
CA TYR A 126 -10.14 -8.07 5.37
C TYR A 126 -10.16 -9.28 6.31
N GLN A 127 -9.56 -10.40 5.90
CA GLN A 127 -9.56 -11.63 6.70
C GLN A 127 -8.82 -11.46 8.03
N LEU A 128 -7.66 -10.78 8.02
CA LEU A 128 -6.90 -10.48 9.24
C LEU A 128 -7.63 -9.48 10.13
N LEU A 129 -8.22 -8.43 9.54
CA LEU A 129 -9.02 -7.44 10.26
C LEU A 129 -10.20 -8.11 10.98
N ARG A 130 -10.96 -8.95 10.26
CA ARG A 130 -12.07 -9.72 10.82
C ARG A 130 -11.64 -10.56 12.02
N ASN A 131 -10.49 -11.24 11.93
CA ASN A 131 -9.98 -12.05 13.03
C ASN A 131 -9.62 -11.20 14.27
N ILE A 132 -8.97 -10.05 14.08
CA ILE A 132 -8.59 -9.14 15.18
C ILE A 132 -9.84 -8.56 15.86
N VAL A 133 -10.84 -8.16 15.07
CA VAL A 133 -12.11 -7.61 15.58
C VAL A 133 -12.87 -8.69 16.36
N LEU A 134 -12.99 -9.90 15.83
CA LEU A 134 -13.66 -11.01 16.50
C LEU A 134 -12.92 -11.46 17.78
N SER A 135 -11.59 -11.38 17.82
CA SER A 135 -10.81 -11.70 19.02
C SER A 135 -10.78 -10.57 20.05
N ARG A 136 -11.39 -9.40 19.76
CA ARG A 136 -11.39 -8.20 20.62
C ARG A 136 -9.99 -7.79 21.11
N ASP A 137 -8.95 -8.02 20.30
CA ASP A 137 -7.57 -7.74 20.69
C ASP A 137 -7.22 -6.27 20.42
N VAL A 138 -7.61 -5.40 21.35
CA VAL A 138 -7.45 -3.93 21.24
C VAL A 138 -5.98 -3.50 21.22
N ARG A 139 -5.05 -4.37 21.67
CA ARG A 139 -3.60 -4.12 21.70
C ARG A 139 -2.96 -4.01 20.31
N ARG A 140 -3.73 -4.20 19.24
CA ARG A 140 -3.27 -4.17 17.84
C ARG A 140 -3.79 -2.95 17.06
N ALA A 141 -4.12 -1.84 17.72
CA ALA A 141 -4.74 -0.66 17.09
C ALA A 141 -3.99 -0.15 15.85
N ALA A 142 -2.65 -0.05 15.88
CA ALA A 142 -1.86 0.34 14.71
C ALA A 142 -1.99 -0.67 13.55
N SER A 143 -1.94 -1.97 13.85
CA SER A 143 -2.15 -3.03 12.86
C SER A 143 -3.56 -2.99 12.28
N VAL A 144 -4.58 -2.65 13.09
CA VAL A 144 -5.96 -2.44 12.62
C VAL A 144 -6.02 -1.28 11.64
N GLY A 145 -5.45 -0.12 11.99
CA GLY A 145 -5.39 1.04 11.10
C GLY A 145 -4.69 0.72 9.78
N PHE A 146 -3.58 -0.01 9.83
CA PHE A 146 -2.84 -0.46 8.64
C PHE A 146 -3.63 -1.43 7.76
N LEU A 147 -4.35 -2.39 8.36
CA LEU A 147 -5.20 -3.33 7.64
C LEU A 147 -6.39 -2.64 6.97
N VAL A 148 -7.04 -1.70 7.66
CA VAL A 148 -8.13 -0.89 7.09
C VAL A 148 -7.59 -0.04 5.94
N ALA A 149 -6.47 0.65 6.13
CA ALA A 149 -5.83 1.45 5.10
C ALA A 149 -5.58 0.63 3.83
N ASN A 150 -4.91 -0.53 3.96
CA ASN A 150 -4.61 -1.39 2.82
C ASN A 150 -5.87 -1.99 2.19
N LEU A 151 -6.88 -2.39 2.98
CA LEU A 151 -8.14 -2.88 2.42
C LEU A 151 -8.78 -1.85 1.49
N PHE A 152 -8.97 -0.62 1.98
CA PHE A 152 -9.59 0.44 1.19
C PHE A 152 -8.74 0.82 -0.01
N TYR A 153 -7.44 1.03 0.21
CA TYR A 153 -6.52 1.43 -0.85
C TYR A 153 -6.45 0.40 -1.96
N PHE A 154 -6.14 -0.86 -1.65
CA PHE A 154 -5.94 -1.86 -2.70
C PHE A 154 -7.24 -2.24 -3.42
N VAL A 155 -8.40 -2.22 -2.76
CA VAL A 155 -9.67 -2.44 -3.46
C VAL A 155 -9.94 -1.31 -4.45
N LEU A 156 -9.84 -0.04 -4.02
CA LEU A 156 -10.09 1.11 -4.89
C LEU A 156 -9.06 1.21 -6.01
N THR A 157 -7.77 1.15 -5.68
CA THR A 157 -6.67 1.24 -6.64
C THR A 157 -6.73 0.14 -7.68
N THR A 158 -7.03 -1.11 -7.29
CA THR A 158 -7.17 -2.22 -8.25
C THR A 158 -8.32 -1.95 -9.22
N THR A 159 -9.48 -1.52 -8.72
CA THR A 159 -10.64 -1.18 -9.58
C THR A 159 -10.32 -0.02 -10.52
N ILE A 160 -9.58 0.99 -10.05
CA ILE A 160 -9.21 2.15 -10.86
C ILE A 160 -8.17 1.77 -11.91
N LEU A 161 -7.06 1.13 -11.52
CA LEU A 161 -5.97 0.80 -12.42
C LEU A 161 -6.35 -0.24 -13.49
N THR A 162 -7.36 -1.08 -13.24
CA THR A 162 -7.94 -1.96 -14.27
C THR A 162 -8.79 -1.20 -15.29
N SER A 163 -9.47 -0.14 -14.86
CA SER A 163 -10.44 0.59 -15.67
C SER A 163 -9.81 1.75 -16.47
N VAL A 164 -8.78 2.40 -15.93
CA VAL A 164 -8.11 3.56 -16.54
C VAL A 164 -7.59 3.26 -17.96
N PRO A 165 -6.87 2.17 -18.25
CA PRO A 165 -6.35 1.91 -19.60
C PRO A 165 -7.45 1.80 -20.67
N LEU A 166 -8.62 1.25 -20.30
CA LEU A 166 -9.77 1.18 -21.18
C LEU A 166 -10.38 2.56 -21.38
N LEU A 167 -10.57 3.33 -20.29
CA LEU A 167 -11.14 4.68 -20.35
C LEU A 167 -10.26 5.67 -21.11
N VAL A 168 -8.93 5.59 -21.01
CA VAL A 168 -8.03 6.46 -21.80
C VAL A 168 -8.31 6.35 -23.30
N LYS A 169 -8.72 5.17 -23.79
CA LYS A 169 -9.05 4.94 -25.21
C LYS A 169 -10.45 5.45 -25.60
N LEU A 170 -11.36 5.59 -24.64
CA LEU A 170 -12.77 5.90 -24.88
C LEU A 170 -13.14 7.35 -24.51
N ASP A 171 -12.66 7.83 -23.36
CA ASP A 171 -12.99 9.11 -22.74
C ASP A 171 -11.86 9.54 -21.78
N MET A 172 -10.91 10.33 -22.30
CA MET A 172 -9.74 10.80 -21.56
C MET A 172 -10.08 11.69 -20.35
N PRO A 173 -11.05 12.63 -20.42
CA PRO A 173 -11.53 13.36 -19.25
C PRO A 173 -11.99 12.44 -18.11
N ARG A 174 -12.84 11.44 -18.40
CA ARG A 174 -13.28 10.48 -17.37
C ARG A 174 -12.15 9.62 -16.82
N ALA A 175 -11.19 9.23 -17.65
CA ALA A 175 -10.00 8.51 -17.19
C ALA A 175 -9.20 9.34 -16.16
N THR A 176 -9.11 10.65 -16.39
CA THR A 176 -8.42 11.59 -15.50
C THR A 176 -9.16 11.74 -14.17
N GLU A 177 -10.48 11.90 -14.19
CA GLU A 177 -11.31 11.94 -12.98
C GLU A 177 -11.18 10.66 -12.16
N LEU A 178 -11.22 9.49 -12.81
CA LEU A 178 -11.05 8.21 -12.14
C LEU A 178 -9.66 8.08 -11.49
N PHE A 179 -8.63 8.60 -12.15
CA PHE A 179 -7.27 8.63 -11.60
C PHE A 179 -7.17 9.57 -10.37
N GLN A 180 -7.92 10.67 -10.32
CA GLN A 180 -8.00 11.52 -9.12
C GLN A 180 -8.60 10.77 -7.93
N ILE A 181 -9.55 9.87 -8.15
CA ILE A 181 -10.08 9.01 -7.08
C ILE A 181 -8.97 8.12 -6.49
N ASN A 182 -7.98 7.70 -7.29
CA ASN A 182 -6.85 6.93 -6.79
C ASN A 182 -5.94 7.77 -5.88
N HIS A 183 -5.72 9.05 -6.20
CA HIS A 183 -5.02 9.99 -5.31
C HIS A 183 -5.79 10.21 -4.00
N PHE A 184 -7.12 10.32 -4.07
CA PHE A 184 -7.96 10.39 -2.88
C PHE A 184 -7.86 9.11 -2.04
N ALA A 185 -7.88 7.92 -2.66
CA ALA A 185 -7.70 6.65 -1.98
C ALA A 185 -6.35 6.58 -1.25
N PHE A 186 -5.28 7.08 -1.85
CA PHE A 186 -3.97 7.19 -1.20
C PHE A 186 -4.00 8.16 -0.01
N SER A 187 -4.69 9.28 -0.13
CA SER A 187 -4.86 10.22 0.99
C SER A 187 -5.61 9.57 2.16
N LEU A 188 -6.67 8.79 1.88
CA LEU A 188 -7.38 8.01 2.89
C LEU A 188 -6.50 6.94 3.53
N TRP A 189 -5.64 6.28 2.75
CA TRP A 189 -4.67 5.31 3.26
C TRP A 189 -3.79 5.92 4.35
N ILE A 190 -3.28 7.13 4.14
CA ILE A 190 -2.48 7.86 5.13
C ILE A 190 -3.30 8.13 6.39
N VAL A 191 -4.53 8.66 6.23
CA VAL A 191 -5.42 9.01 7.36
C VAL A 191 -5.74 7.80 8.23
N PHE A 192 -6.02 6.64 7.63
CA PHE A 192 -6.32 5.41 8.38
C PHE A 192 -5.11 4.92 9.19
N ILE A 193 -3.89 5.02 8.64
CA ILE A 193 -2.67 4.67 9.37
C ILE A 193 -2.43 5.65 10.52
N THR A 194 -2.55 6.95 10.27
CA THR A 194 -2.41 7.98 11.30
C THR A 194 -3.40 7.74 12.44
N THR A 195 -4.65 7.42 12.13
CA THR A 195 -5.67 7.09 13.12
C THR A 195 -5.27 5.86 13.94
N GLY A 196 -4.71 4.84 13.28
CA GLY A 196 -4.13 3.66 13.94
C GLY A 196 -3.04 4.02 14.94
N PHE A 197 -2.13 4.94 14.60
CA PHE A 197 -1.08 5.43 15.51
C PHE A 197 -1.62 6.28 16.67
N ILE A 198 -2.70 7.03 16.48
CA ILE A 198 -3.31 7.83 17.56
C ILE A 198 -4.05 6.91 18.54
N TRP A 199 -4.71 5.88 18.04
CA TRP A 199 -5.56 5.00 18.85
C TRP A 199 -4.77 4.13 19.84
N THR A 200 -3.48 3.91 19.63
CA THR A 200 -2.62 3.14 20.56
C THR A 200 -2.45 3.78 21.95
N LYS A 201 -2.90 5.04 22.12
CA LYS A 201 -2.83 5.79 23.39
C LYS A 201 -4.01 5.54 24.35
N ARG A 202 -5.02 4.76 23.96
CA ARG A 202 -6.17 4.37 24.82
C ARG A 202 -6.03 2.94 25.28
#